data_AF-Q1PQ16-F1
#
_entry.id   AF-Q1PQ16-F1
#
_cell.length_a   1.000
_cell.length_b   1.000
_cell.length_c   1.000
_cell.angle_alpha   90.00
_cell.angle_beta   90.00
_cell.angle_gamma   90.00
#
_symmetry.space_group_name_H-M   'P 1'
#
loop_
_entity.id
_entity.type
_entity.pdbx_description
1 polymer ?
#
loop_
_entity_poly.entity_id
_entity_poly.type
_entity_poly.pdbx_seq_one_letter_code
_entity_poly.pdbx_strand_id
1 'polypeptide(L)'
;ARNPNVTVNVVNLSVIKYIIPSQVKLPADLVNGSYVGGLTWASPIDLSVTVTNRDQTKATTVICRAPNFHCQVVHTEVTINDGWVLPSERPIFSARIAAQMRQGHRQYQMQMQLQETATTSAMGNDTLANNVSNGQTTYEITNGGYLLKRLPVRDGEHGHYRHVVFISSLDRRPVPLTMGRFEVTEIVGWDEQHEIVYFMAAPEKRPGERHLYKISLKLNVTESNRTYITSTQPTCLTCDNTEATYRLHRANPSKMPTRGDSWEDIVARLEPDDCIYDIPKNCLYNRVQFSGDYSYYVQECLGPEAPSVYLVETASNDKIFVLNAGDVL
;
A
#
# COMPACT_ATOMS: atom_id res chain seq x y z
N ALA A 1 -28.09 11.78 20.79
CA ALA A 1 -27.41 12.92 20.13
C ALA A 1 -27.49 12.76 18.60
N ARG A 2 -27.48 13.84 17.82
CA ARG A 2 -27.36 13.78 16.36
C ARG A 2 -25.88 13.58 15.98
N ASN A 3 -25.61 12.81 14.94
CA ASN A 3 -24.26 12.63 14.43
C ASN A 3 -23.70 13.93 13.83
N PRO A 4 -22.36 14.13 13.83
CA PRO A 4 -21.75 15.26 13.14
C PRO A 4 -21.97 15.16 11.63
N ASN A 5 -22.09 16.31 10.97
CA ASN A 5 -22.06 16.39 9.51
C ASN A 5 -20.62 16.59 9.05
N VAL A 6 -20.15 15.79 8.10
CA VAL A 6 -18.75 15.77 7.65
C VAL A 6 -18.68 16.06 6.17
N THR A 7 -17.75 16.93 5.77
CA THR A 7 -17.48 17.26 4.37
C THR A 7 -15.99 17.15 4.08
N VAL A 8 -15.63 16.65 2.90
CA VAL A 8 -14.23 16.60 2.44
C VAL A 8 -14.02 17.72 1.42
N ASN A 9 -12.95 18.49 1.60
CA ASN A 9 -12.57 19.58 0.69
C ASN A 9 -11.13 19.38 0.22
N VAL A 10 -10.86 19.73 -1.03
CA VAL A 10 -9.53 19.68 -1.65
C VAL A 10 -9.11 21.08 -2.04
N VAL A 11 -7.85 21.43 -1.79
CA VAL A 11 -7.27 22.74 -2.12
C VAL A 11 -6.06 22.57 -3.02
N ASN A 12 -5.92 23.46 -4.01
CA ASN A 12 -4.74 23.50 -4.86
C ASN A 12 -3.67 24.39 -4.20
N LEU A 13 -2.49 23.82 -3.94
CA LEU A 13 -1.39 24.50 -3.27
C LEU A 13 -0.41 25.22 -4.22
N SER A 14 -0.61 25.14 -5.54
CA SER A 14 0.26 25.81 -6.52
C SER A 14 0.16 27.33 -6.48
N VAL A 15 -0.98 27.89 -6.05
CA VAL A 15 -1.19 29.35 -5.91
C VAL A 15 -1.72 29.66 -4.52
N ILE A 16 -0.81 29.83 -3.56
CA ILE A 16 -1.12 30.01 -2.13
C ILE A 16 -1.89 31.32 -1.86
N LYS A 17 -1.81 32.31 -2.75
CA LYS A 17 -2.48 33.61 -2.60
C LYS A 17 -4.01 33.52 -2.61
N TYR A 18 -4.59 32.52 -3.29
CA TYR A 18 -6.04 32.33 -3.39
C TYR A 18 -6.39 30.84 -3.22
N ILE A 19 -6.55 30.40 -1.97
CA ILE A 19 -6.95 29.03 -1.64
C ILE A 19 -8.47 28.92 -1.70
N ILE A 20 -8.98 28.43 -2.83
CA ILE A 20 -10.41 28.15 -3.01
C ILE A 20 -10.62 26.65 -2.81
N PRO A 21 -11.37 26.21 -1.77
CA PRO A 21 -11.63 24.80 -1.55
C PRO A 21 -12.67 24.27 -2.56
N SER A 22 -12.31 23.17 -3.22
CA SER A 22 -13.24 22.35 -3.99
C SER A 22 -13.83 21.26 -3.11
N GLN A 23 -15.14 21.32 -2.87
CA GLN A 23 -15.83 20.30 -2.08
C GLN A 23 -15.99 19.00 -2.89
N VAL A 24 -15.69 17.88 -2.25
CA VAL A 24 -15.88 16.54 -2.80
C VAL A 24 -17.37 16.20 -2.86
N LYS A 25 -17.84 15.74 -4.02
CA LYS A 25 -19.27 15.47 -4.29
C LYS A 25 -19.52 13.98 -4.35
N LEU A 26 -20.02 13.43 -3.24
CA LEU A 26 -20.41 12.02 -3.13
C LEU A 26 -21.72 11.74 -3.90
N PRO A 27 -21.93 10.51 -4.40
CA PRO A 27 -23.23 10.06 -4.91
C PRO A 27 -24.33 10.25 -3.87
N ALA A 28 -25.55 10.59 -4.30
CA ALA A 28 -26.68 10.93 -3.42
C ALA A 28 -26.94 9.87 -2.34
N ASP A 29 -26.82 8.60 -2.71
CA ASP A 29 -27.05 7.42 -1.85
C ASP A 29 -26.07 7.35 -0.66
N LEU A 30 -24.93 8.03 -0.75
CA LEU A 30 -23.86 8.01 0.25
C LEU A 30 -23.79 9.28 1.09
N VAL A 31 -24.60 10.32 0.80
CA VAL A 31 -24.54 11.60 1.51
C VAL A 31 -25.21 11.53 2.89
N ASN A 32 -26.33 10.82 2.99
CA ASN A 32 -27.19 10.93 4.17
C ASN A 32 -26.81 9.96 5.30
N GLY A 33 -26.46 10.50 6.47
CA GLY A 33 -26.19 9.70 7.66
C GLY A 33 -24.90 8.87 7.60
N SER A 34 -24.00 9.22 6.69
CA SER A 34 -22.74 8.50 6.47
C SER A 34 -21.57 9.09 7.26
N TYR A 35 -20.55 8.28 7.48
CA TYR A 35 -19.26 8.69 8.01
C TYR A 35 -18.18 8.57 6.94
N VAL A 36 -17.21 9.50 6.98
CA VAL A 36 -16.00 9.42 6.18
C VAL A 36 -14.93 8.67 6.98
N GLY A 37 -14.34 7.64 6.38
CA GLY A 37 -13.25 6.87 6.95
C GLY A 37 -11.92 7.15 6.25
N GLY A 38 -11.40 6.16 5.56
CA GLY A 38 -10.12 6.21 4.86
C GLY A 38 -10.08 7.27 3.75
N LEU A 39 -9.01 8.05 3.72
CA LEU A 39 -8.69 9.01 2.67
C LEU A 39 -7.30 8.69 2.12
N THR A 40 -7.18 8.54 0.81
CA THR A 40 -5.89 8.29 0.16
C THR A 40 -5.89 8.81 -1.27
N TRP A 41 -4.76 9.33 -1.73
CA TRP A 41 -4.59 9.74 -3.12
C TRP A 41 -4.30 8.51 -3.99
N ALA A 42 -5.16 8.27 -4.97
CA ALA A 42 -4.96 7.22 -5.97
C ALA A 42 -4.04 7.68 -7.12
N SER A 43 -4.05 8.98 -7.41
CA SER A 43 -3.16 9.64 -8.36
C SER A 43 -2.98 11.12 -7.93
N PRO A 44 -2.14 11.92 -8.61
CA PRO A 44 -2.05 13.36 -8.32
C PRO A 44 -3.36 14.14 -8.47
N ILE A 45 -4.36 13.58 -9.17
CA ILE A 45 -5.66 14.22 -9.42
C ILE A 45 -6.87 13.40 -8.95
N ASP A 46 -6.65 12.18 -8.47
CA ASP A 46 -7.70 11.26 -8.04
C ASP A 46 -7.62 11.04 -6.52
N LEU A 47 -8.61 11.53 -5.78
CA LEU A 47 -8.75 11.29 -4.35
C LEU A 47 -9.70 10.12 -4.12
N SER A 48 -9.25 9.11 -3.38
CA SER A 48 -10.12 8.04 -2.90
C SER A 48 -10.64 8.33 -1.50
N VAL A 49 -11.94 8.08 -1.32
CA VAL A 49 -12.66 8.26 -0.05
C VAL A 49 -13.42 6.98 0.25
N THR A 50 -13.23 6.42 1.44
CA THR A 50 -14.07 5.33 1.96
C THR A 50 -15.15 5.92 2.85
N VAL A 51 -16.40 5.67 2.49
CA VAL A 51 -17.59 6.17 3.18
C VAL A 51 -18.36 4.99 3.73
N THR A 52 -18.85 5.09 4.97
CA THR A 52 -19.68 4.04 5.57
C THR A 52 -21.03 4.57 6.01
N ASN A 53 -22.06 3.73 5.96
CA ASN A 53 -23.38 4.08 6.47
C ASN A 53 -23.39 4.16 8.00
N ARG A 54 -24.46 4.74 8.55
CA ARG A 54 -24.63 4.93 10.00
C ARG A 54 -24.46 3.65 10.83
N ASP A 55 -24.99 2.54 10.31
CA ASP A 55 -24.99 1.25 10.99
C ASP A 55 -23.66 0.50 10.81
N GLN A 56 -22.71 1.06 10.04
CA GLN A 56 -21.39 0.47 9.76
C GLN A 56 -21.47 -0.95 9.17
N THR A 57 -22.52 -1.23 8.40
CA THR A 57 -22.73 -2.51 7.72
C THR A 57 -22.27 -2.49 6.26
N LYS A 58 -21.99 -1.30 5.71
CA LYS A 58 -21.50 -1.11 4.34
C LYS A 58 -20.39 -0.06 4.33
N ALA A 59 -19.30 -0.35 3.64
CA ALA A 59 -18.22 0.61 3.37
C ALA A 59 -17.99 0.70 1.86
N THR A 60 -18.27 1.87 1.30
CA THR A 60 -18.11 2.17 -0.12
C THR A 60 -16.88 3.02 -0.35
N THR A 61 -15.94 2.48 -1.11
CA THR A 61 -14.79 3.21 -1.64
C THR A 61 -15.18 3.91 -2.93
N VAL A 62 -15.04 5.23 -2.96
CA VAL A 62 -15.21 6.07 -4.15
C VAL A 62 -13.89 6.67 -4.60
N ILE A 63 -13.81 7.04 -5.89
CA ILE A 63 -12.75 7.88 -6.45
C ILE A 63 -13.37 9.17 -6.94
N CYS A 64 -12.78 10.30 -6.56
CA CYS A 64 -13.21 11.65 -6.87
C CYS A 64 -12.10 12.36 -7.65
N ARG A 65 -12.35 12.69 -8.91
CA ARG A 65 -11.34 13.23 -9.84
C ARG A 65 -11.39 14.75 -9.91
N ALA A 66 -10.23 15.40 -9.89
CA ALA A 66 -10.10 16.83 -10.14
C ALA A 66 -10.57 17.21 -11.57
N PRO A 67 -11.01 18.47 -11.82
CA PRO A 67 -11.05 19.60 -10.89
C PRO A 67 -12.34 19.68 -10.05
N ASN A 68 -13.39 18.99 -10.46
CA ASN A 68 -14.74 19.15 -9.90
C ASN A 68 -15.06 18.16 -8.76
N PHE A 69 -14.23 17.13 -8.56
CA PHE A 69 -14.34 16.11 -7.52
C PHE A 69 -15.71 15.44 -7.45
N HIS A 70 -16.33 15.17 -8.60
CA HIS A 70 -17.46 14.26 -8.66
C HIS A 70 -16.96 12.83 -8.45
N CYS A 71 -17.52 12.16 -7.46
CA CYS A 71 -17.08 10.84 -7.05
C CYS A 71 -17.83 9.73 -7.79
N GLN A 72 -17.11 8.67 -8.12
CA GLN A 72 -17.65 7.45 -8.69
C GLN A 72 -17.37 6.27 -7.76
N VAL A 73 -18.33 5.37 -7.61
CA VAL A 73 -18.19 4.16 -6.79
C VAL A 73 -17.24 3.19 -7.47
N VAL A 74 -16.24 2.72 -6.72
CA VAL A 74 -15.27 1.72 -7.17
C VAL A 74 -15.58 0.36 -6.57
N HIS A 75 -15.82 0.31 -5.26
CA HIS A 75 -16.10 -0.94 -4.56
C HIS A 75 -16.94 -0.69 -3.32
N THR A 76 -17.85 -1.62 -3.01
CA THR A 76 -18.63 -1.61 -1.78
C THR A 76 -18.39 -2.93 -1.05
N GLU A 77 -17.82 -2.82 0.14
CA GLU A 77 -17.76 -3.91 1.12
C GLU A 77 -19.07 -3.94 1.90
N VAL A 78 -19.60 -5.13 2.08
CA VAL A 78 -20.78 -5.38 2.94
C VAL A 78 -20.33 -6.31 4.05
N THR A 79 -20.80 -6.05 5.26
CA THR A 79 -20.52 -6.87 6.42
C THR A 79 -20.97 -8.32 6.25
N ILE A 80 -20.36 -9.20 7.02
CA ILE A 80 -20.70 -10.62 7.10
C ILE A 80 -21.24 -10.90 8.51
N ASN A 81 -22.32 -11.69 8.61
CA ASN A 81 -22.90 -12.19 9.87
C ASN A 81 -23.09 -11.10 10.95
N ASP A 82 -23.94 -10.10 10.69
CA ASP A 82 -24.27 -9.00 11.61
C ASP A 82 -23.05 -8.24 12.20
N GLY A 83 -21.88 -8.34 11.57
CA GLY A 83 -20.67 -7.63 12.00
C GLY A 83 -20.62 -6.19 11.50
N TRP A 84 -19.42 -5.61 11.55
CA TRP A 84 -19.11 -4.25 11.09
C TRP A 84 -17.99 -4.24 10.05
N VAL A 85 -18.06 -3.28 9.14
CA VAL A 85 -17.00 -2.97 8.18
C VAL A 85 -15.91 -2.11 8.83
N LEU A 86 -14.73 -2.04 8.21
CA LEU A 86 -13.64 -1.17 8.68
C LEU A 86 -13.50 0.06 7.78
N PRO A 87 -14.20 1.17 8.06
CA PRO A 87 -14.19 2.35 7.21
C PRO A 87 -12.83 3.04 7.15
N SER A 88 -11.98 2.88 8.18
CA SER A 88 -10.65 3.51 8.24
C SER A 88 -9.62 2.85 7.33
N GLU A 89 -9.88 1.65 6.82
CA GLU A 89 -8.95 0.96 5.93
C GLU A 89 -8.81 1.71 4.60
N ARG A 90 -7.56 1.86 4.17
CA ARG A 90 -7.22 2.57 2.93
C ARG A 90 -6.84 1.54 1.87
N PRO A 91 -7.46 1.58 0.68
CA PRO A 91 -7.02 0.74 -0.44
C PRO A 91 -5.64 1.21 -0.94
N ILE A 92 -4.85 0.27 -1.45
CA ILE A 92 -3.61 0.57 -2.17
C ILE A 92 -3.91 0.59 -3.66
N PHE A 93 -3.72 1.74 -4.30
CA PHE A 93 -3.92 1.88 -5.73
C PHE A 93 -2.63 1.55 -6.50
N SER A 94 -2.81 1.00 -7.70
CA SER A 94 -1.72 0.85 -8.66
C SER A 94 -1.08 2.20 -8.96
N ALA A 95 0.24 2.26 -8.80
CA ALA A 95 1.08 3.40 -9.10
C ALA A 95 1.20 3.67 -10.61
N ARG A 96 0.83 2.73 -11.50
CA ARG A 96 0.94 2.89 -12.97
C ARG A 96 0.31 4.20 -13.47
N ILE A 97 -0.92 4.48 -13.05
CA ILE A 97 -1.65 5.68 -13.48
C ILE A 97 -0.96 6.94 -12.93
N ALA A 98 -0.59 6.93 -11.66
CA ALA A 98 0.11 8.04 -11.03
C ALA A 98 1.48 8.31 -11.70
N ALA A 99 2.22 7.26 -12.07
CA ALA A 99 3.50 7.35 -12.76
C ALA A 99 3.34 7.88 -14.19
N GLN A 100 2.38 7.36 -14.95
CA GLN A 100 2.06 7.86 -16.30
C GLN A 100 1.71 9.35 -16.28
N MET A 101 0.90 9.80 -15.32
CA MET A 101 0.54 11.22 -15.20
C MET A 101 1.74 12.10 -14.82
N ARG A 102 2.63 11.63 -13.94
CA ARG A 102 3.86 12.35 -13.59
C ARG A 102 4.83 12.47 -14.78
N GLN A 103 4.92 11.42 -15.61
CA GLN A 103 5.74 11.44 -16.83
C GLN A 103 5.12 12.32 -17.92
N GLY A 104 3.80 12.25 -18.12
CA GLY A 104 3.06 13.12 -19.03
C GLY A 104 3.16 14.59 -18.67
N HIS A 105 3.20 14.93 -17.37
CA HIS A 105 3.49 16.30 -16.91
C HIS A 105 4.90 16.78 -17.26
N ARG A 106 5.93 15.92 -17.19
CA ARG A 106 7.28 16.28 -17.69
C ARG A 106 7.29 16.51 -19.20
N GLN A 107 6.55 15.71 -19.96
CA GLN A 107 6.46 15.86 -21.41
C GLN A 107 5.66 17.13 -21.81
N TYR A 108 4.62 17.49 -21.08
CA TYR A 108 3.90 18.77 -21.23
C TYR A 108 4.76 19.98 -20.85
N GLN A 109 5.55 19.89 -19.77
CA GLN A 109 6.48 20.97 -19.40
C GLN A 109 7.63 21.12 -20.40
N MET A 110 8.13 20.01 -20.96
CA MET A 110 9.16 20.04 -22.00
C MET A 110 8.62 20.52 -23.36
N GLN A 111 7.35 20.22 -23.69
CA GLN A 111 6.69 20.81 -24.87
C GLN A 111 6.39 22.30 -24.70
N MET A 112 6.04 22.78 -23.51
CA MET A 112 5.85 24.22 -23.28
C MET A 112 7.15 25.03 -23.39
N GLN A 113 8.31 24.45 -23.07
CA GLN A 113 9.61 25.13 -23.28
C GLN A 113 10.05 25.16 -24.76
N LEU A 114 9.61 24.19 -25.57
CA LEU A 114 9.89 24.16 -27.02
C LEU A 114 8.89 24.98 -27.85
N GLN A 115 7.77 25.41 -27.25
CA GLN A 115 6.73 26.20 -27.91
C GLN A 115 6.84 27.72 -27.67
N GLU A 116 7.84 28.19 -26.92
CA GLU A 116 8.20 29.61 -26.84
C GLU A 116 9.12 30.09 -27.97
N THR A 117 9.64 29.19 -28.82
CA THR A 117 10.51 29.55 -29.96
C THR A 117 9.86 29.43 -31.34
N ALA A 118 8.57 29.11 -31.44
CA ALA A 118 7.90 28.98 -32.74
C ALA A 118 6.43 29.39 -32.68
N THR A 119 6.17 30.70 -32.54
CA THR A 119 4.85 31.28 -32.82
C THR A 119 4.95 32.43 -33.82
N THR A 120 5.02 32.08 -35.11
CA THR A 120 4.41 32.89 -36.17
C THR A 120 3.76 31.98 -37.21
N SER A 121 2.50 32.27 -37.52
CA SER A 121 1.64 31.75 -38.59
C SER A 121 1.13 30.30 -38.49
N ALA A 122 -0.17 30.13 -38.22
CA ALA A 122 -1.20 30.01 -39.26
C ALA A 122 -2.51 29.42 -38.68
N MET A 123 -3.63 30.03 -39.06
CA MET A 123 -5.00 29.65 -38.76
C MET A 123 -5.42 28.39 -39.55
N GLY A 124 -6.27 27.54 -38.97
CA GLY A 124 -6.95 26.48 -39.70
C GLY A 124 -7.93 25.68 -38.81
N ASN A 125 -9.21 25.73 -39.18
CA ASN A 125 -10.35 25.04 -38.56
C ASN A 125 -10.17 23.51 -38.54
N ASP A 126 -10.66 22.84 -37.48
CA ASP A 126 -11.32 21.55 -37.71
C ASP A 126 -12.35 21.16 -36.64
N THR A 127 -13.21 20.24 -37.08
CA THR A 127 -14.63 20.08 -36.80
C THR A 127 -14.96 19.16 -35.61
N LEU A 128 -16.02 19.51 -34.88
CA LEU A 128 -16.62 18.76 -33.79
C LEU A 128 -17.44 17.57 -34.33
N ALA A 129 -16.99 16.34 -34.13
CA ALA A 129 -17.79 15.14 -34.38
C ALA A 129 -18.41 14.62 -33.08
N ASN A 130 -19.69 14.97 -32.85
CA ASN A 130 -20.56 14.30 -31.89
C ASN A 130 -21.18 13.06 -32.54
N ASN A 131 -21.08 11.89 -31.91
CA ASN A 131 -21.93 10.74 -32.22
C ASN A 131 -22.58 10.22 -30.94
N VAL A 132 -23.90 10.39 -30.88
CA VAL A 132 -24.81 9.80 -29.89
C VAL A 132 -25.48 8.60 -30.58
N SER A 133 -25.33 7.41 -30.00
CA SER A 133 -26.18 6.27 -30.34
C SER A 133 -26.34 5.33 -29.14
N ASN A 134 -27.62 5.03 -28.85
CA ASN A 134 -28.16 4.14 -27.82
C ASN A 134 -27.98 4.56 -26.35
N GLY A 135 -29.12 4.81 -25.68
CA GLY A 135 -29.27 5.30 -24.30
C GLY A 135 -28.82 4.38 -23.18
N GLN A 136 -27.63 3.80 -23.30
CA GLN A 136 -26.77 3.51 -22.15
C GLN A 136 -25.65 4.54 -22.21
N THR A 137 -25.67 5.53 -21.32
CA THR A 137 -24.47 6.32 -21.03
C THR A 137 -23.48 5.41 -20.30
N THR A 138 -22.81 4.53 -21.04
CA THR A 138 -21.54 3.96 -20.60
C THR A 138 -20.53 5.08 -20.69
N TYR A 139 -20.41 5.86 -19.62
CA TYR A 139 -19.21 6.63 -19.39
C TYR A 139 -18.07 5.62 -19.32
N GLU A 140 -17.30 5.49 -20.38
CA GLU A 140 -15.98 4.84 -20.34
C GLU A 140 -15.15 5.59 -19.30
N ILE A 141 -15.07 5.03 -18.09
CA ILE A 141 -14.10 5.45 -17.10
C ILE A 141 -12.78 4.91 -17.61
N THR A 142 -12.07 5.72 -18.42
CA THR A 142 -10.72 5.46 -18.93
C THR A 142 -9.71 5.45 -17.78
N ASN A 143 -9.79 4.39 -16.97
CA ASN A 143 -8.91 4.01 -15.87
C ASN A 143 -9.27 4.63 -14.51
N GLY A 144 -10.16 3.94 -13.80
CA GLY A 144 -9.91 3.73 -12.37
C GLY A 144 -8.83 2.65 -12.24
N GLY A 145 -7.83 2.87 -11.39
CA GLY A 145 -6.73 1.93 -11.23
C GLY A 145 -7.17 0.56 -10.70
N TYR A 146 -6.31 -0.42 -10.88
CA TYR A 146 -6.32 -1.61 -10.03
C TYR A 146 -6.08 -1.18 -8.58
N LEU A 147 -6.74 -1.82 -7.64
CA LEU A 147 -6.49 -1.60 -6.23
C LEU A 147 -6.40 -2.91 -5.46
N LEU A 148 -5.67 -2.86 -4.36
CA LEU A 148 -5.61 -3.90 -3.36
C LEU A 148 -6.35 -3.43 -2.11
N LYS A 149 -7.15 -4.32 -1.52
CA LYS A 149 -7.83 -4.08 -0.26
C LYS A 149 -7.80 -5.35 0.58
N ARG A 150 -7.86 -5.21 1.91
CA ARG A 150 -8.12 -6.33 2.80
C ARG A 150 -9.62 -6.57 2.88
N LEU A 151 -10.06 -7.77 2.56
CA LEU A 151 -11.48 -8.13 2.62
C LEU A 151 -11.65 -9.51 3.26
N PRO A 152 -12.78 -9.75 3.94
CA PRO A 152 -13.07 -11.07 4.49
C PRO A 152 -13.26 -12.09 3.35
N VAL A 153 -12.47 -13.15 3.38
CA VAL A 153 -12.56 -14.30 2.46
C VAL A 153 -12.95 -15.52 3.27
N ARG A 154 -13.93 -16.29 2.77
CA ARG A 154 -14.46 -17.47 3.44
C ARG A 154 -13.49 -18.65 3.32
N ASP A 155 -13.18 -19.28 4.45
CA ASP A 155 -12.39 -20.52 4.53
C ASP A 155 -13.24 -21.69 5.03
N GLY A 156 -14.23 -22.09 4.20
CA GLY A 156 -15.14 -23.20 4.51
C GLY A 156 -15.94 -22.98 5.80
N GLU A 157 -15.84 -23.93 6.72
CA GLU A 157 -16.49 -23.93 8.04
C GLU A 157 -15.69 -23.17 9.11
N HIS A 158 -14.46 -22.74 8.80
CA HIS A 158 -13.60 -22.02 9.74
C HIS A 158 -13.86 -20.51 9.77
N GLY A 159 -14.92 -20.07 9.09
CA GLY A 159 -15.36 -18.68 9.06
C GLY A 159 -14.69 -17.84 7.97
N HIS A 160 -14.48 -16.57 8.26
CA HIS A 160 -13.91 -15.59 7.34
C HIS A 160 -12.67 -14.97 7.95
N TYR A 161 -11.63 -14.82 7.14
CA TYR A 161 -10.38 -14.16 7.53
C TYR A 161 -10.13 -13.01 6.54
N ARG A 162 -9.57 -11.91 7.02
CA ARG A 162 -9.18 -10.82 6.12
C ARG A 162 -7.97 -11.24 5.31
N HIS A 163 -8.07 -11.13 3.99
CA HIS A 163 -7.04 -11.50 3.03
C HIS A 163 -6.80 -10.37 2.05
N VAL A 164 -5.64 -10.37 1.39
CA VAL A 164 -5.35 -9.47 0.28
C VAL A 164 -6.26 -9.82 -0.89
N VAL A 165 -7.01 -8.83 -1.36
CA VAL A 165 -7.93 -8.96 -2.48
C VAL A 165 -7.62 -7.89 -3.53
N PHE A 166 -7.54 -8.33 -4.77
CA PHE A 166 -7.42 -7.47 -5.94
C PHE A 166 -8.80 -7.05 -6.43
N ILE A 167 -8.95 -5.77 -6.76
CA ILE A 167 -10.18 -5.23 -7.33
C ILE A 167 -9.83 -4.43 -8.58
N SER A 168 -10.42 -4.82 -9.70
CA SER A 168 -10.49 -4.00 -10.91
C SER A 168 -11.56 -2.94 -10.71
N SER A 169 -11.23 -1.67 -10.93
CA SER A 169 -12.23 -0.58 -10.82
C SER A 169 -13.34 -0.68 -11.88
N LEU A 170 -13.04 -1.33 -13.01
CA LEU A 170 -13.95 -1.51 -14.14
C LEU A 170 -14.98 -2.59 -13.84
N ASP A 171 -14.49 -3.76 -13.44
CA ASP A 171 -15.35 -4.92 -13.18
C ASP A 171 -15.97 -4.89 -11.79
N ARG A 172 -15.38 -4.11 -10.87
CA ARG A 172 -15.72 -4.00 -9.44
C ARG A 172 -15.77 -5.34 -8.71
N ARG A 173 -15.20 -6.38 -9.32
CA ARG A 173 -15.18 -7.76 -8.81
C ARG A 173 -13.94 -7.97 -7.94
N PRO A 174 -14.12 -8.35 -6.65
CA PRO A 174 -13.02 -8.74 -5.79
C PRO A 174 -12.48 -10.13 -6.18
N VAL A 175 -11.16 -10.24 -6.34
CA VAL A 175 -10.43 -11.49 -6.60
C VAL A 175 -9.45 -11.73 -5.45
N PRO A 176 -9.68 -12.75 -4.60
CA PRO A 176 -8.75 -13.09 -3.52
C PRO A 176 -7.37 -13.47 -4.07
N LEU A 177 -6.32 -12.82 -3.56
CA LEU A 177 -4.92 -13.17 -3.88
C LEU A 177 -4.30 -14.10 -2.83
N THR A 178 -4.86 -14.09 -1.63
CA THR A 178 -4.46 -14.90 -0.48
C THR A 178 -5.69 -15.58 0.12
N MET A 179 -5.50 -16.71 0.77
CA MET A 179 -6.56 -17.51 1.41
C MET A 179 -5.97 -18.44 2.47
N GLY A 180 -6.81 -18.90 3.39
CA GLY A 180 -6.44 -19.83 4.46
C GLY A 180 -6.77 -19.27 5.86
N ARG A 181 -6.39 -20.03 6.89
CA ARG A 181 -6.74 -19.78 8.31
C ARG A 181 -5.76 -18.85 9.02
N PHE A 182 -5.38 -17.79 8.33
CA PHE A 182 -4.51 -16.74 8.85
C PHE A 182 -5.12 -15.40 8.47
N GLU A 183 -4.78 -14.33 9.20
CA GLU A 183 -5.36 -13.02 8.95
C GLU A 183 -4.30 -12.03 8.47
N VAL A 184 -4.56 -11.40 7.33
CA VAL A 184 -3.79 -10.26 6.84
C VAL A 184 -4.19 -9.03 7.63
N THR A 185 -3.22 -8.45 8.33
CA THR A 185 -3.42 -7.32 9.24
C THR A 185 -3.13 -5.98 8.59
N GLU A 186 -2.25 -5.95 7.58
CA GLU A 186 -1.90 -4.74 6.86
C GLU A 186 -1.32 -5.12 5.49
N ILE A 187 -1.62 -4.35 4.45
CA ILE A 187 -0.87 -4.42 3.19
C ILE A 187 0.18 -3.33 3.27
N VAL A 188 1.46 -3.70 3.25
CA VAL A 188 2.57 -2.77 3.47
C VAL A 188 2.90 -2.04 2.17
N GLY A 189 2.81 -2.72 1.04
CA GLY A 189 3.08 -2.11 -0.25
C GLY A 189 2.85 -3.03 -1.44
N TRP A 190 2.86 -2.41 -2.61
CA TRP A 190 2.73 -3.06 -3.90
C TRP A 190 3.86 -2.58 -4.82
N ASP A 191 4.83 -3.46 -5.02
CA ASP A 191 5.92 -3.28 -5.96
C ASP A 191 5.50 -3.80 -7.33
N GLU A 192 4.97 -2.90 -8.16
CA GLU A 192 4.50 -3.26 -9.49
C GLU A 192 5.62 -3.53 -10.48
N GLN A 193 6.82 -3.00 -10.25
CA GLN A 193 7.95 -3.18 -11.16
C GLN A 193 8.48 -4.61 -11.05
N HIS A 194 8.54 -5.15 -9.84
CA HIS A 194 8.96 -6.53 -9.59
C HIS A 194 7.78 -7.50 -9.44
N GLU A 195 6.54 -7.03 -9.63
CA GLU A 195 5.32 -7.82 -9.55
C GLU A 195 5.12 -8.49 -8.17
N ILE A 196 5.36 -7.76 -7.07
CA ILE A 196 5.29 -8.29 -5.69
C ILE A 196 4.34 -7.46 -4.83
N VAL A 197 3.53 -8.14 -4.01
CA VAL A 197 2.73 -7.52 -2.94
C VAL A 197 3.30 -7.94 -1.58
N TYR A 198 3.56 -6.96 -0.73
CA TYR A 198 4.05 -7.15 0.63
C TYR A 198 2.95 -6.86 1.65
N PHE A 199 2.79 -7.74 2.64
CA PHE A 199 1.74 -7.60 3.66
C PHE A 199 2.17 -8.19 5.00
N MET A 200 1.62 -7.65 6.09
CA MET A 200 1.77 -8.20 7.44
C MET A 200 0.62 -9.15 7.74
N ALA A 201 0.91 -10.33 8.27
CA ALA A 201 -0.12 -11.29 8.67
C ALA A 201 0.15 -11.95 10.02
N ALA A 202 -0.95 -12.36 10.66
CA ALA A 202 -0.99 -13.20 11.83
C ALA A 202 -1.12 -14.66 11.39
N PRO A 203 -0.10 -15.53 11.61
CA PRO A 203 -0.13 -16.91 11.17
C PRO A 203 -1.25 -17.72 11.81
N GLU A 204 -1.64 -18.83 11.17
CA GLU A 204 -2.60 -19.78 11.74
C GLU A 204 -2.15 -20.24 13.14
N LYS A 205 -3.09 -20.32 14.08
CA LYS A 205 -2.90 -20.71 15.49
C LYS A 205 -1.96 -19.78 16.30
N ARG A 206 -1.43 -18.71 15.71
CA ARG A 206 -0.50 -17.79 16.37
C ARG A 206 -0.98 -16.33 16.20
N PRO A 207 -2.18 -15.98 16.71
CA PRO A 207 -2.80 -14.67 16.48
C PRO A 207 -2.05 -13.50 17.12
N GLY A 208 -1.15 -13.77 18.07
CA GLY A 208 -0.30 -12.77 18.72
C GLY A 208 0.97 -12.41 17.93
N GLU A 209 1.28 -13.13 16.85
CA GLU A 209 2.49 -12.89 16.05
C GLU A 209 2.20 -12.00 14.84
N ARG A 210 3.21 -11.27 14.36
CA ARG A 210 3.13 -10.45 13.16
C ARG A 210 4.38 -10.67 12.34
N HIS A 211 4.21 -11.22 11.14
CA HIS A 211 5.30 -11.43 10.20
C HIS A 211 5.02 -10.78 8.86
N LEU A 212 6.09 -10.40 8.18
CA LEU A 212 6.06 -9.90 6.81
C LEU A 212 5.97 -11.08 5.85
N TYR A 213 5.07 -10.97 4.88
CA TYR A 213 4.89 -11.92 3.81
C TYR A 213 4.96 -11.23 2.45
N LYS A 214 5.28 -12.00 1.42
CA LYS A 214 5.16 -11.58 0.03
C LYS A 214 4.42 -12.60 -0.83
N ILE A 215 3.73 -12.10 -1.86
CA ILE A 215 3.23 -12.89 -2.99
C ILE A 215 3.71 -12.23 -4.29
N SER A 216 3.94 -13.03 -5.32
CA SER A 216 4.03 -12.49 -6.68
C SER A 216 2.63 -12.24 -7.22
N LEU A 217 2.43 -11.13 -7.93
CA LEU A 217 1.18 -10.70 -8.54
C LEU A 217 1.44 -10.25 -9.98
N LYS A 218 1.20 -11.14 -10.93
CA LYS A 218 1.35 -10.86 -12.36
C LYS A 218 0.01 -10.48 -12.98
N LEU A 219 0.02 -9.39 -13.74
CA LEU A 219 -1.16 -8.86 -14.42
C LEU A 219 -0.97 -8.93 -15.93
N ASN A 220 -1.65 -9.88 -16.56
CA ASN A 220 -1.58 -10.08 -18.01
C ASN A 220 -2.81 -9.46 -18.67
N VAL A 221 -2.61 -8.36 -19.39
CA VAL A 221 -3.69 -7.69 -20.14
C VAL A 221 -3.74 -8.27 -21.55
N THR A 222 -4.90 -8.79 -21.96
CA THR A 222 -5.11 -9.28 -23.33
C THR A 222 -5.49 -8.16 -24.28
N GLU A 223 -5.38 -8.43 -25.59
CA GLU A 223 -5.84 -7.52 -26.67
C GLU A 223 -7.31 -7.11 -26.54
N SER A 224 -8.12 -7.94 -25.88
CA SER A 224 -9.53 -7.66 -25.54
C SER A 224 -9.74 -6.81 -24.27
N ASN A 225 -8.69 -6.15 -23.76
CA ASN A 225 -8.68 -5.37 -22.51
C ASN A 225 -9.10 -6.16 -21.25
N ARG A 226 -9.05 -7.49 -21.28
CA ARG A 226 -9.26 -8.32 -20.09
C ARG A 226 -7.96 -8.49 -19.34
N THR A 227 -8.01 -8.39 -18.02
CA THR A 227 -6.84 -8.59 -17.16
C THR A 227 -6.92 -9.96 -16.50
N TYR A 228 -5.95 -10.83 -16.78
CA TYR A 228 -5.76 -12.11 -16.10
C TYR A 228 -4.74 -11.94 -14.98
N ILE A 229 -5.09 -12.45 -13.81
CA ILE A 229 -4.29 -12.29 -12.59
C ILE A 229 -3.68 -13.64 -12.25
N THR A 230 -2.37 -13.67 -12.03
CA THR A 230 -1.66 -14.85 -11.51
C THR A 230 -0.98 -14.49 -10.21
N SER A 231 -1.24 -15.26 -9.15
CA SER A 231 -0.66 -15.05 -7.81
C SER A 231 -0.01 -16.32 -7.27
N THR A 232 1.11 -16.19 -6.59
CA THR A 232 1.75 -17.32 -5.87
C THR A 232 1.22 -17.47 -4.44
N GLN A 233 1.58 -18.58 -3.79
CA GLN A 233 1.35 -18.74 -2.36
C GLN A 233 2.21 -17.75 -1.54
N PRO A 234 1.72 -17.31 -0.36
CA PRO A 234 2.48 -16.44 0.54
C PRO A 234 3.81 -17.04 0.98
N THR A 235 4.89 -16.28 0.85
CA THR A 235 6.20 -16.61 1.41
C THR A 235 6.50 -15.69 2.59
N CYS A 236 6.85 -16.25 3.75
CA CYS A 236 7.19 -15.47 4.92
C CYS A 236 8.64 -14.95 4.85
N LEU A 237 8.84 -13.67 5.15
CA LEU A 237 10.16 -13.01 5.12
C LEU A 237 10.77 -12.83 6.51
N THR A 238 9.95 -12.72 7.56
CA THR A 238 10.45 -12.51 8.94
C THR A 238 10.16 -13.67 9.88
N CYS A 239 9.76 -14.84 9.35
CA CYS A 239 9.53 -16.04 10.17
C CYS A 239 10.84 -16.68 10.63
N ASP A 240 11.89 -16.56 9.80
CA ASP A 240 13.24 -16.98 10.16
C ASP A 240 14.01 -15.76 10.67
N ASN A 241 14.46 -15.82 11.92
CA ASN A 241 15.31 -14.79 12.53
C ASN A 241 16.66 -15.36 12.98
N THR A 242 17.12 -16.43 12.34
CA THR A 242 18.42 -17.05 12.65
C THR A 242 19.59 -16.21 12.16
N GLU A 243 20.79 -16.54 12.63
CA GLU A 243 22.04 -15.87 12.23
C GLU A 243 22.29 -15.89 10.72
N ALA A 244 21.74 -16.88 10.01
CA ALA A 244 21.84 -16.99 8.56
C ALA A 244 21.21 -15.80 7.82
N THR A 245 20.31 -15.06 8.48
CA THR A 245 19.64 -13.88 7.91
C THR A 245 20.43 -12.57 8.11
N TYR A 246 21.63 -12.62 8.69
CA TYR A 246 22.47 -11.45 8.96
C TYR A 246 23.71 -11.49 8.06
N ARG A 247 23.86 -10.48 7.19
CA ARG A 247 25.09 -10.24 6.41
C ARG A 247 25.96 -9.17 7.07
N LEU A 248 26.25 -9.39 8.35
CA LEU A 248 27.13 -8.53 9.13
C LEU A 248 28.40 -9.32 9.46
N HIS A 249 29.54 -8.63 9.48
CA HIS A 249 30.80 -9.21 9.95
C HIS A 249 30.67 -9.48 11.46
N ARG A 250 30.32 -10.72 11.81
CA ARG A 250 30.34 -11.16 13.20
C ARG A 250 31.78 -11.33 13.63
N ALA A 251 32.15 -10.67 14.73
CA ALA A 251 33.41 -10.93 15.39
C ALA A 251 33.60 -12.45 15.59
N ASN A 252 34.77 -12.96 15.19
CA ASN A 252 35.15 -14.37 15.37
C ASN A 252 34.79 -14.84 16.80
N PRO A 253 34.26 -16.06 17.05
CA PRO A 253 33.89 -16.50 18.40
C PRO A 253 35.00 -16.34 19.47
N SER A 254 36.27 -16.37 19.07
CA SER A 254 37.42 -16.07 19.94
C SER A 254 37.52 -14.61 20.39
N LYS A 255 36.89 -13.69 19.66
CA LYS A 255 36.81 -12.25 19.91
C LYS A 255 35.52 -11.83 20.64
N MET A 256 34.61 -12.76 20.97
CA MET A 256 33.38 -12.44 21.71
C MET A 256 33.65 -12.16 23.20
N PRO A 257 32.83 -11.28 23.83
CA PRO A 257 32.91 -10.99 25.27
C PRO A 257 32.79 -12.27 26.10
N THR A 258 33.76 -12.47 26.99
CA THR A 258 33.72 -13.51 28.02
C THR A 258 33.51 -12.89 29.39
N ARG A 259 33.07 -13.71 30.34
CA ARG A 259 32.74 -13.24 31.69
C ARG A 259 34.00 -12.72 32.39
N GLY A 260 34.09 -11.40 32.55
CA GLY A 260 35.23 -10.71 33.19
C GLY A 260 36.04 -9.82 32.25
N ASP A 261 35.71 -9.76 30.95
CA ASP A 261 36.37 -8.85 30.01
C ASP A 261 36.01 -7.38 30.29
N SER A 262 37.01 -6.49 30.22
CA SER A 262 36.80 -5.04 30.21
C SER A 262 36.38 -4.57 28.81
N TRP A 263 35.55 -3.53 28.73
CA TRP A 263 35.09 -2.99 27.43
C TRP A 263 36.25 -2.54 26.52
N GLU A 264 37.33 -2.04 27.12
CA GLU A 264 38.54 -1.63 26.39
C GLU A 264 39.25 -2.81 25.72
N ASP A 265 39.35 -3.94 26.43
CA ASP A 265 39.97 -5.18 25.92
C ASP A 265 39.13 -5.81 24.80
N ILE A 266 37.80 -5.69 24.92
CA ILE A 266 36.86 -6.14 23.91
C ILE A 266 37.04 -5.35 22.61
N VAL A 267 37.09 -4.02 22.68
CA VAL A 267 37.25 -3.16 21.50
C VAL A 267 38.62 -3.34 20.84
N ALA A 268 39.67 -3.57 21.63
CA ALA A 268 41.04 -3.75 21.11
C ALA A 268 41.23 -4.97 20.20
N ARG A 269 40.38 -6.00 20.32
CA ARG A 269 40.45 -7.23 19.51
C ARG A 269 39.51 -7.26 18.30
N LEU A 270 38.59 -6.30 18.18
CA LEU A 270 37.66 -6.20 17.07
C LEU A 270 38.32 -5.54 15.86
N GLU A 271 38.01 -6.04 14.67
CA GLU A 271 38.28 -5.30 13.44
C GLU A 271 37.26 -4.14 13.29
N PRO A 272 37.56 -3.10 12.50
CA PRO A 272 36.68 -1.95 12.33
C PRO A 272 35.25 -2.29 11.88
N ASP A 273 35.08 -3.42 11.20
CA ASP A 273 33.79 -3.91 10.70
C ASP A 273 33.17 -5.00 11.61
N ASP A 274 33.91 -5.50 12.62
CA ASP A 274 33.42 -6.53 13.55
C ASP A 274 32.35 -5.93 14.48
N CYS A 275 31.13 -6.45 14.40
CA CYS A 275 30.06 -6.04 15.31
C CYS A 275 29.85 -7.11 16.40
N ILE A 276 29.80 -6.67 17.67
CA ILE A 276 29.36 -7.49 18.80
C ILE A 276 27.87 -7.22 19.02
N TYR A 277 27.05 -8.17 18.64
CA TYR A 277 25.61 -8.15 18.89
C TYR A 277 25.17 -9.55 19.28
N ASP A 278 24.31 -9.63 20.29
CA ASP A 278 23.53 -10.85 20.51
C ASP A 278 22.33 -10.78 19.58
N ILE A 279 22.16 -11.82 18.75
CA ILE A 279 21.06 -11.86 17.79
C ILE A 279 19.82 -12.31 18.55
N PRO A 280 18.77 -11.46 18.68
CA PRO A 280 17.55 -11.86 19.36
C PRO A 280 16.95 -13.05 18.63
N LYS A 281 16.91 -14.22 19.27
CA LYS A 281 16.56 -15.46 18.56
C LYS A 281 15.06 -15.57 18.32
N ASN A 282 14.25 -14.80 19.05
CA ASN A 282 12.81 -14.96 19.07
C ASN A 282 12.09 -13.65 18.74
N CYS A 283 12.18 -13.18 17.49
CA CYS A 283 11.39 -12.05 17.00
C CYS A 283 10.08 -12.52 16.37
N LEU A 284 8.96 -12.33 17.08
CA LEU A 284 7.64 -12.81 16.65
C LEU A 284 6.65 -11.69 16.32
N TYR A 285 6.90 -10.47 16.78
CA TYR A 285 6.08 -9.31 16.48
C TYR A 285 6.88 -8.28 15.71
N ASN A 286 6.64 -8.21 14.40
CA ASN A 286 7.36 -7.31 13.51
C ASN A 286 6.48 -6.13 13.07
N ARG A 287 7.10 -4.98 12.87
CA ARG A 287 6.60 -3.87 12.05
C ARG A 287 7.61 -3.58 10.94
N VAL A 288 7.14 -3.31 9.73
CA VAL A 288 8.00 -3.13 8.56
C VAL A 288 7.65 -1.85 7.82
N GLN A 289 8.68 -1.15 7.33
CA GLN A 289 8.54 0.00 6.44
C GLN A 289 9.51 -0.14 5.26
N PHE A 290 9.00 -0.06 4.03
CA PHE A 290 9.84 -0.16 2.82
C PHE A 290 10.40 1.19 2.39
N SER A 291 11.56 1.17 1.72
CA SER A 291 12.01 2.28 0.89
C SER A 291 11.04 2.53 -0.27
N GLY A 292 11.03 3.75 -0.82
CA GLY A 292 10.05 4.13 -1.86
C GLY A 292 10.15 3.32 -3.16
N ASP A 293 11.29 2.68 -3.41
CA ASP A 293 11.62 1.82 -4.54
C ASP A 293 11.64 0.32 -4.18
N TYR A 294 11.29 -0.03 -2.94
CA TYR A 294 11.31 -1.39 -2.40
C TYR A 294 12.67 -2.10 -2.39
N SER A 295 13.79 -1.40 -2.63
CA SER A 295 15.13 -1.99 -2.56
C SER A 295 15.53 -2.43 -1.15
N TYR A 296 15.06 -1.71 -0.13
CA TYR A 296 15.30 -2.01 1.27
C TYR A 296 14.01 -1.92 2.09
N TYR A 297 14.04 -2.52 3.28
CA TYR A 297 13.04 -2.27 4.30
C TYR A 297 13.66 -2.20 5.70
N VAL A 298 13.04 -1.41 6.56
CA VAL A 298 13.34 -1.38 7.98
C VAL A 298 12.46 -2.41 8.68
N GLN A 299 13.08 -3.37 9.37
CA GLN A 299 12.40 -4.34 10.22
C GLN A 299 12.53 -3.88 11.67
N GLU A 300 11.41 -3.51 12.28
CA GLU A 300 11.31 -3.30 13.72
C GLU A 300 10.79 -4.57 14.38
N CYS A 301 11.64 -5.23 15.15
CA CYS A 301 11.21 -6.27 16.07
C CYS A 301 10.69 -5.62 17.35
N LEU A 302 9.44 -5.89 17.72
CA LEU A 302 8.78 -5.31 18.89
C LEU A 302 8.58 -6.32 20.02
N GLY A 303 9.00 -7.58 19.82
CA GLY A 303 8.96 -8.60 20.85
C GLY A 303 8.91 -10.03 20.30
N PRO A 304 8.91 -11.04 21.21
CA PRO A 304 8.91 -10.92 22.67
C PRO A 304 10.19 -10.42 23.34
N GLU A 305 11.34 -10.47 22.67
CA GLU A 305 12.60 -9.95 23.20
C GLU A 305 12.67 -8.41 23.18
N ALA A 306 13.75 -7.82 23.67
CA ALA A 306 13.94 -6.38 23.67
C ALA A 306 13.78 -5.81 22.24
N PRO A 307 13.04 -4.70 22.05
CA PRO A 307 12.81 -4.16 20.72
C PRO A 307 14.11 -3.79 20.01
N SER A 308 14.24 -4.21 18.76
CA SER A 308 15.44 -4.04 17.94
C SER A 308 15.06 -3.66 16.51
N VAL A 309 15.91 -2.92 15.81
CA VAL A 309 15.63 -2.38 14.48
C VAL A 309 16.77 -2.70 13.52
N TYR A 310 16.42 -3.24 12.35
CA TYR A 310 17.37 -3.67 11.33
C TYR A 310 17.03 -3.03 9.98
N LEU A 311 18.07 -2.72 9.19
CA LEU A 311 17.93 -2.45 7.76
C LEU A 311 18.13 -3.76 7.00
N VAL A 312 17.20 -4.09 6.13
CA VAL A 312 17.17 -5.35 5.36
C VAL A 312 17.18 -5.04 3.87
N GLU A 313 18.00 -5.75 3.10
CA GLU A 313 17.94 -5.76 1.65
C GLU A 313 16.78 -6.65 1.18
N THR A 314 15.84 -6.10 0.42
CA THR A 314 14.60 -6.81 0.04
C THR A 314 14.85 -8.01 -0.87
N ALA A 315 15.82 -7.90 -1.79
CA ALA A 315 16.09 -8.92 -2.80
C ALA A 315 16.61 -10.23 -2.21
N SER A 316 17.58 -10.13 -1.31
CA SER A 316 18.19 -11.25 -0.60
C SER A 316 17.45 -11.63 0.69
N ASN A 317 16.69 -10.68 1.25
CA ASN A 317 16.08 -10.75 2.58
C ASN A 317 17.12 -10.80 3.72
N ASP A 318 18.32 -10.27 3.48
CA ASP A 318 19.40 -10.25 4.45
C ASP A 318 19.44 -8.93 5.21
N LYS A 319 19.60 -9.02 6.54
CA LYS A 319 19.83 -7.88 7.42
C LYS A 319 21.25 -7.41 7.22
N ILE A 320 21.39 -6.20 6.67
CA ILE A 320 22.69 -5.62 6.26
C ILE A 320 23.21 -4.58 7.25
N PHE A 321 22.35 -4.08 8.15
CA PHE A 321 22.74 -3.10 9.16
C PHE A 321 21.85 -3.18 10.40
N VAL A 322 22.44 -3.01 11.58
CA VAL A 322 21.69 -2.87 12.85
C VAL A 322 21.48 -1.38 13.12
N LEU A 323 20.23 -0.93 13.06
CA LEU A 323 19.87 0.46 13.38
C LEU A 323 19.71 0.65 14.89
N ASN A 324 19.22 -0.37 15.59
CA ASN A 324 19.12 -0.40 17.05
C ASN A 324 19.17 -1.86 17.54
N ALA A 325 20.09 -2.20 18.43
CA ALA A 325 20.21 -3.54 18.99
C ALA A 325 19.31 -3.80 20.22
N GLY A 326 18.53 -2.80 20.67
CA GLY A 326 17.74 -2.87 21.89
C GLY A 326 18.57 -2.59 23.15
N ASP A 327 18.18 -3.16 24.28
CA ASP A 327 18.84 -2.96 25.59
C ASP A 327 20.14 -3.77 25.77
N VAL A 328 20.79 -4.18 24.68
CA VAL A 328 22.03 -4.96 24.69
C VAL A 328 23.20 -4.11 24.17
N LEU A 329 23.48 -3.02 24.88
CA LEU A 329 24.79 -2.36 24.90
C LEU A 329 25.42 -2.53 26.28
#